data_AF-A0A960R0E6-F1
#
_entry.id   AF-A0A960R0E6-F1
#
_cell.length_a   1.000
_cell.length_b   1.000
_cell.length_c   1.000
_cell.angle_alpha   90.00
_cell.angle_beta   90.00
_cell.angle_gamma   90.00
#
_symmetry.space_group_name_H-M   'P 1'
#
loop_
_entity.id
_entity.type
_entity.pdbx_description
1 polymer ?
#
loop_
_entity_poly.entity_id
_entity_poly.type
_entity_poly.pdbx_seq_one_letter_code
_entity_poly.pdbx_strand_id
1 'polypeptide(L)'
;MGKTHAVRQLGQSFETFIEINFEYSEEFHKIFENDLDPSRIAREISLLTKTKITPEKTLLFLDEIQACPRAITALRYFYEKMPTLHVIAAGSLLEFAHELVGIPVGRVQSLYVHPMTFIEFLVADGEKLLAEEILKGFPLPEVIHQKALGTLGIYLALGGMPEVVSTWVNDKDPLKCNEIQNTLLDTYQQDFQKYGKKSQLKHLTLLFENIPRQLGERFKYSKVGEVR
;
A
#
# COMPACT_ATOMS: atom_id res chain seq x y z
N MET A 1 -2.91 -2.88 -1.52
CA MET A 1 -1.98 -2.15 -2.42
C MET A 1 -0.69 -2.94 -2.47
N GLY A 2 -0.22 -3.39 -3.64
CA GLY A 2 0.88 -4.37 -3.80
C GLY A 2 2.28 -3.92 -3.38
N LYS A 3 2.43 -3.19 -2.27
CA LYS A 3 3.71 -2.68 -1.73
C LYS A 3 4.68 -3.82 -1.43
N THR A 4 4.26 -4.76 -0.58
CA THR A 4 5.04 -5.96 -0.21
C THR A 4 5.48 -6.73 -1.46
N HIS A 5 4.56 -6.92 -2.43
CA HIS A 5 4.89 -7.59 -3.69
C HIS A 5 5.94 -6.82 -4.51
N ALA A 6 5.79 -5.50 -4.66
CA ALA A 6 6.75 -4.67 -5.38
C ALA A 6 8.14 -4.69 -4.73
N VAL A 7 8.22 -4.64 -3.41
CA VAL A 7 9.51 -4.71 -2.68
C VAL A 7 10.14 -6.09 -2.79
N ARG A 8 9.36 -7.18 -2.69
CA ARG A 8 9.85 -8.54 -2.92
C ARG A 8 10.40 -8.71 -4.33
N GLN A 9 9.73 -8.14 -5.34
CA GLN A 9 10.20 -8.17 -6.73
C GLN A 9 11.51 -7.40 -6.89
N LEU A 10 11.63 -6.21 -6.28
CA LEU A 10 12.88 -5.47 -6.25
C LEU A 10 13.99 -6.24 -5.51
N GLY A 11 13.65 -6.92 -4.42
CA GLY A 11 14.57 -7.73 -3.62
C GLY A 11 15.28 -8.83 -4.41
N GLN A 12 14.69 -9.33 -5.49
CA GLN A 12 15.33 -10.30 -6.39
C GLN A 12 16.57 -9.75 -7.12
N SER A 13 16.74 -8.42 -7.19
CA SER A 13 17.92 -7.78 -7.78
C SER A 13 19.10 -7.65 -6.81
N PHE A 14 18.91 -7.97 -5.53
CA PHE A 14 19.95 -7.92 -4.50
C PHE A 14 20.55 -9.30 -4.26
N GLU A 15 21.82 -9.34 -3.85
CA GLU A 15 22.50 -10.59 -3.47
C GLU A 15 21.82 -11.22 -2.23
N THR A 16 21.38 -10.36 -1.30
CA THR A 16 20.67 -10.78 -0.10
C THR A 16 19.41 -9.94 0.08
N PHE A 17 18.28 -10.61 0.31
CA PHE A 17 17.02 -9.96 0.69
C PHE A 17 16.57 -10.51 2.04
N ILE A 18 16.31 -9.62 3.00
CA ILE A 18 15.77 -9.97 4.31
C ILE A 18 14.48 -9.20 4.50
N GLU A 19 13.38 -9.92 4.67
CA GLU A 19 12.07 -9.37 4.99
C GLU A 19 11.73 -9.65 6.45
N ILE A 20 11.32 -8.59 7.16
CA ILE A 20 10.79 -8.66 8.53
C ILE A 20 9.39 -8.08 8.47
N ASN A 21 8.39 -8.89 8.78
CA ASN A 21 7.03 -8.42 8.98
C ASN A 21 6.77 -8.30 10.49
N PHE A 22 6.53 -7.07 10.96
CA PHE A 22 6.38 -6.80 12.39
C PHE A 22 5.06 -7.29 12.99
N GLU A 23 4.03 -7.60 12.19
CA GLU A 23 2.81 -8.22 12.70
C GLU A 23 3.00 -9.72 12.97
N TYR A 24 3.79 -10.41 12.15
CA TYR A 24 4.03 -11.85 12.31
C TYR A 24 5.18 -12.19 13.27
N SER A 25 6.16 -11.29 13.42
CA SER A 25 7.42 -11.61 14.09
C SER A 25 7.71 -10.65 15.27
N GLU A 26 6.96 -10.84 16.35
CA GLU A 26 7.07 -10.03 17.58
C GLU A 26 8.47 -10.01 18.19
N GLU A 27 9.25 -11.08 18.02
CA GLU A 27 10.64 -11.15 18.49
C GLU A 27 11.53 -10.03 17.96
N PHE A 28 11.27 -9.54 16.74
CA PHE A 28 12.04 -8.45 16.16
C PHE A 28 11.75 -7.11 16.83
N HIS A 29 10.61 -6.93 17.49
CA HIS A 29 10.31 -5.69 18.23
C HIS A 29 11.36 -5.43 19.32
N LYS A 30 11.76 -6.49 20.04
CA LYS A 30 12.74 -6.42 21.12
C LYS A 30 14.12 -5.93 20.64
N ILE A 31 14.47 -6.18 19.37
CA ILE A 31 15.72 -5.68 18.77
C ILE A 31 15.74 -4.14 18.77
N PHE A 32 14.60 -3.50 18.54
CA PHE A 32 14.49 -2.05 18.45
C PHE A 32 14.24 -1.37 19.81
N GLU A 33 13.93 -2.13 20.87
CA GLU A 33 13.60 -1.62 22.22
C GLU A 33 14.81 -1.19 23.07
N ASN A 34 16.00 -1.74 22.83
CA ASN A 34 17.17 -1.38 23.64
C ASN A 34 17.67 0.02 23.25
N ASP A 35 18.48 0.09 22.20
CA ASP A 35 18.91 1.33 21.56
C ASP A 35 18.46 1.35 20.08
N LEU A 36 18.83 2.40 19.36
CA LEU A 36 18.54 2.54 17.94
C LEU A 36 19.84 2.48 17.10
N ASP A 37 20.85 1.75 17.56
CA ASP A 37 22.12 1.61 16.85
C ASP A 37 22.00 0.63 15.66
N PRO A 38 22.17 1.10 14.40
CA PRO A 38 21.97 0.25 13.22
C PRO A 38 22.92 -0.94 13.15
N SER A 39 24.16 -0.79 13.62
CA SER A 39 25.15 -1.87 13.59
C SER A 39 24.72 -3.02 14.51
N ARG A 40 24.26 -2.71 15.73
CA ARG A 40 23.68 -3.71 16.64
C ARG A 40 22.42 -4.33 16.04
N ILE A 41 21.48 -3.51 15.57
CA ILE A 41 20.20 -3.97 14.99
C ILE A 41 20.47 -4.93 13.83
N ALA A 42 21.30 -4.54 12.85
CA ALA A 42 21.64 -5.37 11.70
C ALA A 42 22.32 -6.69 12.12
N ARG A 43 23.20 -6.65 13.13
CA ARG A 43 23.85 -7.86 13.68
C ARG A 43 22.81 -8.82 14.29
N GLU A 44 21.90 -8.32 15.12
CA GLU A 44 20.87 -9.14 15.76
C GLU A 44 19.88 -9.72 14.75
N ILE A 45 19.45 -8.93 13.76
CA ILE A 45 18.65 -9.41 12.63
C ILE A 45 19.40 -10.53 11.89
N SER A 46 20.69 -10.34 11.60
CA SER A 46 21.50 -11.36 10.91
C SER A 46 21.59 -12.67 11.70
N LEU A 47 21.67 -12.59 13.03
CA LEU A 47 21.72 -13.76 13.91
C LEU A 47 20.39 -14.51 13.95
N LEU A 48 19.27 -13.79 14.08
CA LEU A 48 17.93 -14.41 14.13
C LEU A 48 17.54 -15.03 12.78
N THR A 49 17.78 -14.31 11.69
CA THR A 49 17.47 -14.75 10.33
C THR A 49 18.51 -15.73 9.77
N LYS A 50 19.61 -15.96 10.49
CA LYS A 50 20.78 -16.74 10.06
C LYS A 50 21.31 -16.32 8.68
N THR A 51 21.13 -15.05 8.33
CA THR A 51 21.44 -14.48 7.03
C THR A 51 22.34 -13.27 7.24
N LYS A 52 23.51 -13.24 6.60
CA LYS A 52 24.47 -12.16 6.79
C LYS A 52 23.99 -10.88 6.09
N ILE A 53 23.80 -9.81 6.85
CA ILE A 53 23.61 -8.46 6.29
C ILE A 53 24.98 -7.91 5.87
N THR A 54 25.13 -7.65 4.58
CA THR A 54 26.31 -7.00 4.00
C THR A 54 25.87 -5.69 3.35
N PRO A 55 26.37 -4.52 3.80
CA PRO A 55 26.07 -3.25 3.15
C PRO A 55 26.33 -3.29 1.65
N GLU A 56 25.59 -2.49 0.87
CA GLU A 56 25.58 -2.41 -0.61
C GLU A 56 25.01 -3.65 -1.32
N LYS A 57 24.99 -4.81 -0.66
CA LYS A 57 24.55 -6.10 -1.24
C LYS A 57 23.21 -6.58 -0.69
N THR A 58 22.85 -6.13 0.50
CA THR A 58 21.64 -6.54 1.19
C THR A 58 20.56 -5.47 1.12
N LEU A 59 19.35 -5.89 0.75
CA LEU A 59 18.12 -5.14 0.97
C LEU A 59 17.44 -5.66 2.25
N LEU A 60 17.32 -4.78 3.25
CA LEU A 60 16.52 -5.00 4.45
C LEU A 60 15.13 -4.40 4.25
N PHE A 61 14.11 -5.24 4.26
CA PHE A 61 12.71 -4.82 4.15
C PHE A 61 11.99 -4.94 5.50
N LEU A 62 11.48 -3.81 5.97
CA LEU A 62 10.72 -3.66 7.20
C LEU A 62 9.24 -3.49 6.85
N ASP A 63 8.50 -4.58 6.79
CA ASP A 63 7.08 -4.60 6.42
C ASP A 63 6.17 -4.41 7.64
N GLU A 64 5.02 -3.77 7.39
CA GLU A 64 4.08 -3.29 8.41
C GLU A 64 4.78 -2.55 9.56
N ILE A 65 5.71 -1.66 9.22
CA ILE A 65 6.58 -0.96 10.18
C ILE A 65 5.81 -0.16 11.24
N GLN A 66 4.55 0.22 10.97
CA GLN A 66 3.68 0.86 11.96
C GLN A 66 3.42 -0.01 13.20
N ALA A 67 3.54 -1.33 13.09
CA ALA A 67 3.45 -2.24 14.22
C ALA A 67 4.64 -2.09 15.19
N CYS A 68 5.79 -1.59 14.72
CA CYS A 68 6.97 -1.31 15.55
C CYS A 68 7.38 0.18 15.48
N PRO A 69 6.76 1.07 16.28
CA PRO A 69 7.06 2.51 16.28
C PRO A 69 8.55 2.85 16.45
N ARG A 70 9.30 2.05 17.23
CA ARG A 70 10.75 2.25 17.40
C ARG A 70 11.57 1.93 16.16
N ALA A 71 11.11 1.01 15.30
CA ALA A 71 11.73 0.75 14.01
C ALA A 71 11.61 1.96 13.07
N ILE A 72 10.51 2.71 13.13
CA ILE A 72 10.34 3.98 12.38
C ILE A 72 11.43 4.98 12.81
N THR A 73 11.64 5.16 14.12
CA THR A 73 12.68 6.05 14.63
C THR A 73 14.08 5.58 14.23
N ALA A 74 14.31 4.26 14.17
CA ALA A 74 15.59 3.67 13.78
C ALA A 74 15.99 4.03 12.33
N LEU A 75 15.04 4.26 11.43
CA LEU A 75 15.31 4.62 10.02
C LEU A 75 16.26 5.83 9.91
N ARG A 76 16.11 6.81 10.80
CA ARG A 76 17.03 7.96 10.88
C ARG A 76 18.47 7.51 11.03
N TYR A 77 18.72 6.60 11.96
CA TYR A 77 20.07 6.17 12.31
C TYR A 77 20.64 5.24 11.25
N PHE A 78 19.82 4.41 10.60
CA PHE A 78 20.25 3.64 9.42
C PHE A 78 20.82 4.58 8.36
N TYR A 79 20.11 5.67 8.06
CA TYR A 79 20.62 6.69 7.15
C TYR A 79 21.90 7.39 7.66
N GLU A 80 21.93 7.83 8.92
CA GLU A 80 23.04 8.63 9.46
C GLU A 80 24.33 7.82 9.72
N LYS A 81 24.22 6.55 10.13
CA LYS A 81 25.35 5.72 10.59
C LYS A 81 25.67 4.52 9.70
N MET A 82 24.72 4.06 8.89
CA MET A 82 24.90 2.91 8.00
C MET A 82 24.32 3.17 6.60
N PRO A 83 24.70 4.29 5.94
CA PRO A 83 24.05 4.77 4.72
C PRO A 83 24.16 3.82 3.51
N THR A 84 25.13 2.91 3.53
CA THR A 84 25.35 1.94 2.46
C THR A 84 24.44 0.70 2.57
N LEU A 85 23.76 0.49 3.69
CA LEU A 85 22.75 -0.57 3.79
C LEU A 85 21.44 -0.09 3.16
N HIS A 86 20.92 -0.84 2.20
CA HIS A 86 19.63 -0.54 1.60
C HIS A 86 18.51 -0.97 2.54
N VAL A 87 17.68 -0.01 2.96
CA VAL A 87 16.54 -0.25 3.85
C VAL A 87 15.28 0.28 3.19
N ILE A 88 14.27 -0.57 3.07
CA ILE A 88 12.91 -0.18 2.68
C ILE A 88 11.98 -0.46 3.84
N ALA A 89 11.06 0.46 4.10
CA ALA A 89 9.98 0.25 5.04
C ALA A 89 8.64 0.43 4.33
N ALA A 90 7.67 -0.45 4.63
CA ALA A 90 6.32 -0.32 4.12
C ALA A 90 5.29 -0.41 5.26
N GLY A 91 4.16 0.23 5.04
CA GLY A 91 3.02 0.21 5.96
C GLY A 91 1.78 0.79 5.29
N SER A 92 0.63 0.19 5.52
CA SER A 92 -0.66 0.76 5.18
C SER A 92 -1.04 1.70 6.33
N LEU A 93 -1.14 3.01 6.11
CA LEU A 93 -1.47 4.03 7.15
C LEU A 93 -0.29 4.55 7.99
N LEU A 94 0.91 4.65 7.41
CA LEU A 94 2.07 5.30 8.04
C LEU A 94 1.71 6.66 8.69
N GLU A 95 0.81 7.43 8.07
CA GLU A 95 0.27 8.72 8.55
C GLU A 95 -0.28 8.69 9.97
N PHE A 96 -0.82 7.55 10.44
CA PHE A 96 -1.31 7.41 11.82
C PHE A 96 -0.16 7.10 12.79
N ALA A 97 0.87 6.38 12.33
CA ALA A 97 2.09 6.16 13.10
C ALA A 97 2.93 7.45 13.24
N HIS A 98 2.79 8.41 12.31
CA HIS A 98 3.42 9.74 12.42
C HIS A 98 3.00 10.48 13.70
N GLU A 99 1.73 10.36 14.14
CA GLU A 99 1.26 11.04 15.36
C GLU A 99 1.96 10.54 16.63
N LEU A 100 2.44 9.29 16.62
CA LEU A 100 3.04 8.65 17.79
C LEU A 100 4.54 8.94 17.95
N VAL A 101 5.29 9.05 16.84
CA VAL A 101 6.76 9.08 16.88
C VAL A 101 7.41 10.12 15.98
N GLY A 102 6.67 10.66 15.01
CA GLY A 102 7.19 11.53 13.95
C GLY A 102 8.13 10.79 12.98
N ILE A 103 7.89 10.91 11.67
CA ILE A 103 8.84 10.37 10.68
C ILE A 103 10.08 11.27 10.60
N PRO A 104 11.31 10.70 10.55
CA PRO A 104 12.54 11.47 10.41
C PRO A 104 12.62 12.27 9.10
N VAL A 105 12.19 13.53 9.14
CA VAL A 105 12.16 14.43 7.98
C VAL A 105 13.56 14.62 7.41
N GLY A 106 13.70 14.47 6.09
CA GLY A 106 14.97 14.64 5.38
C GLY A 106 15.98 13.50 5.60
N ARG A 107 15.57 12.37 6.19
CA ARG A 107 16.37 11.13 6.29
C ARG A 107 15.64 9.91 5.72
N VAL A 108 14.36 10.07 5.41
CA VAL A 108 13.52 9.06 4.76
C VAL A 108 12.95 9.68 3.48
N GLN A 109 12.96 8.89 2.40
CA GLN A 109 12.24 9.21 1.18
C GLN A 109 10.96 8.38 1.14
N SER A 110 9.81 9.04 1.05
CA SER A 110 8.52 8.39 0.95
C SER A 110 8.13 8.19 -0.51
N LEU A 111 7.59 7.01 -0.83
CA LEU A 111 6.96 6.70 -2.11
C LEU A 111 5.54 6.22 -1.84
N TYR A 112 4.59 6.77 -2.60
CA TYR A 112 3.18 6.43 -2.48
C TYR A 112 2.80 5.48 -3.60
N VAL A 113 2.23 4.32 -3.23
CA VAL A 113 1.71 3.33 -4.17
C VAL A 113 0.20 3.46 -4.21
N HIS A 114 -0.32 3.84 -5.38
CA HIS A 114 -1.74 4.00 -5.64
C HIS A 114 -2.31 2.78 -6.37
N PRO A 115 -3.66 2.62 -6.42
CA PRO A 115 -4.29 1.72 -7.38
C PRO A 115 -3.83 2.02 -8.81
N MET A 116 -3.87 1.00 -9.66
CA MET A 116 -3.57 1.11 -11.09
C MET A 116 -4.47 2.15 -11.74
N THR A 117 -3.89 2.99 -12.58
CA THR A 117 -4.61 3.94 -13.43
C THR A 117 -5.38 3.21 -14.52
N PHE A 118 -6.28 3.92 -15.20
CA PHE A 118 -6.99 3.37 -16.36
C PHE A 118 -6.03 2.91 -17.47
N ILE A 119 -4.93 3.64 -17.68
CA ILE A 119 -3.91 3.28 -18.67
C ILE A 119 -3.20 1.98 -18.29
N GLU A 120 -2.83 1.82 -17.01
CA GLU A 120 -2.23 0.58 -16.52
C GLU A 120 -3.22 -0.60 -16.57
N PHE A 121 -4.50 -0.35 -16.29
CA PHE A 121 -5.57 -1.32 -16.46
C PHE A 121 -5.68 -1.80 -17.92
N LEU A 122 -5.69 -0.87 -18.89
CA LEU A 122 -5.70 -1.24 -20.31
C LEU A 122 -4.52 -2.13 -20.69
N VAL A 123 -3.32 -1.80 -20.21
CA VAL A 123 -2.13 -2.62 -20.45
C VAL A 123 -2.29 -4.01 -19.83
N ALA A 124 -2.78 -4.11 -18.60
CA ALA A 124 -3.04 -5.38 -17.93
C ALA A 124 -4.12 -6.21 -18.65
N ASP A 125 -5.13 -5.56 -19.23
CA ASP A 125 -6.24 -6.19 -19.96
C ASP A 125 -5.89 -6.60 -21.40
N GLY A 126 -4.63 -6.40 -21.83
CA GLY A 126 -4.15 -6.75 -23.17
C GLY A 126 -4.37 -5.66 -24.23
N GLU A 127 -4.84 -4.47 -23.83
CA GLU A 127 -5.18 -3.33 -24.70
C GLU A 127 -4.04 -2.29 -24.77
N LYS A 128 -2.78 -2.76 -24.81
CA LYS A 128 -1.60 -1.87 -24.80
C LYS A 128 -1.58 -0.85 -25.94
N LEU A 129 -1.96 -1.24 -27.15
CA LEU A 129 -2.02 -0.32 -28.30
C LEU A 129 -3.06 0.77 -28.10
N LEU A 130 -4.21 0.44 -27.50
CA LEU A 130 -5.24 1.43 -27.19
C LEU A 130 -4.74 2.42 -26.13
N ALA A 131 -4.03 1.93 -25.10
CA ALA A 131 -3.41 2.76 -24.08
C ALA A 131 -2.41 3.76 -24.68
N GLU A 132 -1.56 3.30 -25.60
CA GLU A 132 -0.59 4.14 -26.32
C GLU A 132 -1.28 5.22 -27.17
N GLU A 133 -2.35 4.88 -27.90
CA GLU A 133 -3.11 5.87 -28.68
C GLU A 133 -3.79 6.93 -27.80
N ILE A 134 -4.39 6.52 -26.68
CA ILE A 134 -5.00 7.45 -25.71
C ILE A 134 -3.95 8.42 -25.15
N LEU A 135 -2.75 7.93 -24.83
CA LEU A 135 -1.66 8.74 -24.28
C LEU A 135 -1.11 9.79 -25.27
N LYS A 136 -1.27 9.60 -26.58
CA LYS A 136 -0.91 10.62 -27.58
C LYS A 136 -1.83 11.84 -27.53
N GLY A 137 -3.02 11.72 -26.95
CA GLY A 137 -3.95 12.82 -26.75
C GLY A 137 -4.67 13.31 -28.02
N PHE A 138 -4.62 12.54 -29.12
CA PHE A 138 -5.37 12.86 -30.33
C PHE A 138 -6.80 12.29 -30.27
N PRO A 139 -7.76 12.90 -30.97
CA PRO A 139 -9.10 12.34 -31.12
C PRO A 139 -9.04 10.93 -31.72
N LEU A 140 -9.69 9.98 -31.05
CA LEU A 140 -9.83 8.62 -31.54
C LEU A 140 -10.94 8.55 -32.60
N PRO A 141 -10.82 7.70 -33.63
CA PRO A 141 -11.94 7.37 -34.50
C PRO A 141 -13.13 6.85 -33.68
N GLU A 142 -14.36 7.18 -34.09
CA GLU A 142 -15.58 6.88 -33.33
C GLU A 142 -15.66 5.43 -32.85
N VAL A 143 -15.34 4.46 -33.71
CA VAL A 143 -15.37 3.03 -33.37
C VAL A 143 -14.39 2.68 -32.24
N ILE A 144 -13.20 3.29 -32.25
CA ILE A 144 -12.18 3.08 -31.21
C ILE A 144 -12.54 3.83 -29.94
N HIS A 145 -13.14 5.03 -30.07
CA HIS A 145 -13.62 5.79 -28.94
C HIS A 145 -14.71 5.03 -28.17
N GLN A 146 -15.69 4.45 -28.86
CA GLN A 146 -16.73 3.63 -28.24
C GLN A 146 -16.16 2.39 -27.53
N LYS A 147 -15.14 1.74 -28.13
CA LYS A 147 -14.40 0.66 -27.47
C LYS A 147 -13.76 1.15 -26.17
N ALA A 148 -13.05 2.28 -26.21
CA ALA A 148 -12.39 2.85 -25.05
C ALA A 148 -13.39 3.23 -23.94
N LEU A 149 -14.57 3.76 -24.30
CA LEU A 149 -15.64 4.05 -23.35
C LEU A 149 -16.20 2.78 -22.69
N GLY A 150 -16.34 1.69 -23.44
CA GLY A 150 -16.74 0.40 -22.88
C GLY A 150 -15.74 -0.12 -21.84
N THR A 151 -14.45 -0.07 -22.17
CA THR A 151 -13.38 -0.48 -21.24
C THR A 151 -13.25 0.47 -20.05
N LEU A 152 -13.47 1.77 -20.26
CA LEU A 152 -13.53 2.74 -19.18
C LEU A 152 -14.69 2.44 -18.22
N GLY A 153 -15.86 2.05 -18.73
CA GLY A 153 -17.00 1.62 -17.91
C GLY A 153 -16.66 0.44 -17.00
N ILE A 154 -15.94 -0.56 -17.54
CA ILE A 154 -15.43 -1.70 -16.76
C ILE A 154 -14.47 -1.20 -15.67
N TYR A 155 -13.49 -0.38 -16.02
CA TYR A 155 -12.53 0.16 -15.05
C TYR A 155 -13.21 1.01 -13.96
N LEU A 156 -14.24 1.78 -14.29
CA LEU A 156 -14.98 2.58 -13.29
C LEU A 156 -15.76 1.69 -12.31
N ALA A 157 -16.24 0.53 -12.75
CA ALA A 157 -16.91 -0.43 -11.89
C ALA A 157 -15.92 -1.23 -11.01
N LEU A 158 -14.77 -1.60 -11.55
CA LEU A 158 -13.79 -2.44 -10.88
C LEU A 158 -12.78 -1.65 -10.03
N GLY A 159 -12.43 -0.45 -10.48
CA GLY A 159 -11.31 0.34 -9.98
C GLY A 159 -9.94 -0.23 -10.39
N GLY A 160 -8.89 0.30 -9.76
CA GLY A 160 -7.49 -0.03 -10.04
C GLY A 160 -6.84 -0.98 -9.05
N MET A 161 -7.60 -1.64 -8.18
CA MET A 161 -7.01 -2.49 -7.14
C MET A 161 -6.34 -3.71 -7.78
N PRO A 162 -5.03 -3.96 -7.60
CA PRO A 162 -4.31 -4.98 -8.36
C PRO A 162 -4.91 -6.38 -8.27
N GLU A 163 -5.45 -6.77 -7.11
CA GLU A 163 -6.11 -8.06 -6.93
C GLU A 163 -7.40 -8.16 -7.75
N VAL A 164 -8.25 -7.13 -7.73
CA VAL A 164 -9.48 -7.05 -8.53
C VAL A 164 -9.16 -7.06 -10.02
N VAL A 165 -8.16 -6.28 -10.44
CA VAL A 165 -7.72 -6.23 -11.84
C VAL A 165 -7.17 -7.59 -12.29
N SER A 166 -6.36 -8.26 -11.47
CA SER A 166 -5.84 -9.60 -11.76
C SER A 166 -6.96 -10.62 -11.96
N THR A 167 -7.96 -10.63 -11.07
CA THR A 167 -9.14 -11.51 -11.21
C THR A 167 -9.92 -11.21 -12.49
N TRP A 168 -10.13 -9.93 -12.81
CA TRP A 168 -10.79 -9.56 -14.06
C TRP A 168 -10.02 -10.06 -15.30
N VAL A 169 -8.70 -9.84 -15.33
CA VAL A 169 -7.87 -10.24 -16.47
C VAL A 169 -7.89 -11.76 -16.68
N ASN A 170 -7.89 -12.54 -15.58
CA ASN A 170 -7.84 -14.00 -15.65
C ASN A 170 -9.21 -14.66 -15.88
N ASP A 171 -10.25 -14.18 -15.20
CA ASP A 171 -11.56 -14.84 -15.17
C ASP A 171 -12.62 -14.15 -16.04
N LYS A 172 -12.48 -12.85 -16.30
CA LYS A 172 -13.50 -11.99 -16.94
C LYS A 172 -14.87 -12.09 -16.26
N ASP A 173 -14.88 -12.32 -14.95
CA ASP A 173 -16.09 -12.53 -14.15
C ASP A 173 -16.33 -11.34 -13.20
N PRO A 174 -17.35 -10.50 -13.45
CA PRO A 174 -17.69 -9.39 -12.57
C PRO A 174 -18.11 -9.81 -11.15
N LEU A 175 -18.70 -11.00 -10.98
CA LEU A 175 -19.17 -11.46 -9.67
C LEU A 175 -17.99 -11.78 -8.76
N LYS A 176 -16.98 -12.50 -9.27
CA LYS A 176 -15.73 -12.75 -8.52
C LYS A 176 -15.03 -11.45 -8.13
N CYS A 177 -15.01 -10.47 -9.04
CA CYS A 177 -14.43 -9.17 -8.75
C CYS A 177 -15.19 -8.44 -7.63
N ASN A 178 -16.53 -8.52 -7.65
CA ASN A 178 -17.39 -7.93 -6.63
C ASN A 178 -17.18 -8.59 -5.25
N GLU A 179 -17.03 -9.91 -5.19
CA GLU A 179 -16.72 -10.63 -3.94
C GLU A 179 -15.41 -10.14 -3.31
N ILE A 180 -14.37 -9.96 -4.11
CA ILE A 180 -13.08 -9.40 -3.64
C ILE A 180 -13.26 -7.97 -3.16
N GLN A 181 -13.97 -7.12 -3.91
CA GLN A 181 -14.25 -5.74 -3.49
C GLN A 181 -14.99 -5.69 -2.14
N ASN A 182 -16.02 -6.50 -1.96
CA ASN A 182 -16.77 -6.55 -0.69
C ASN A 182 -15.89 -7.05 0.46
N THR A 183 -15.07 -8.08 0.21
CA THR A 183 -14.12 -8.60 1.21
C THR A 183 -13.12 -7.51 1.62
N LEU A 184 -12.62 -6.72 0.68
CA LEU A 184 -11.73 -5.58 0.96
C LEU A 184 -12.42 -4.49 1.78
N LEU A 185 -13.67 -4.15 1.44
CA LEU A 185 -14.46 -3.17 2.20
C LEU A 185 -14.70 -3.63 3.63
N ASP A 186 -15.08 -4.90 3.83
CA ASP A 186 -15.29 -5.49 5.15
C ASP A 186 -14.01 -5.50 5.98
N THR A 187 -12.89 -5.90 5.37
CA THR A 187 -11.57 -5.91 6.04
C THR A 187 -11.15 -4.51 6.47
N TYR A 188 -11.37 -3.51 5.60
CA TYR A 188 -11.07 -2.12 5.93
C TYR A 188 -11.90 -1.61 7.11
N GLN A 189 -13.19 -1.97 7.18
CA GLN A 189 -14.04 -1.62 8.32
C GLN A 189 -13.59 -2.31 9.63
N GLN A 190 -13.13 -3.56 9.56
CA GLN A 190 -12.60 -4.26 10.73
C GLN A 190 -11.35 -3.57 11.29
N ASP A 191 -10.48 -3.08 10.39
CA ASP A 191 -9.25 -2.37 10.77
C ASP A 191 -9.52 -1.02 11.46
N PHE A 192 -10.74 -0.45 11.37
CA PHE A 192 -11.09 0.76 12.10
C PHE A 192 -10.84 0.62 13.61
N GLN A 193 -11.00 -0.58 14.16
CA GLN A 193 -10.76 -0.85 15.58
C GLN A 193 -9.29 -0.70 15.99
N LYS A 194 -8.35 -0.95 15.07
CA LYS A 194 -6.91 -0.84 15.34
C LYS A 194 -6.45 0.61 15.42
N TYR A 195 -7.09 1.51 14.66
CA TYR A 195 -6.62 2.89 14.49
C TYR A 195 -7.55 3.96 15.09
N GLY A 196 -8.83 3.65 15.30
CA GLY A 196 -9.82 4.58 15.84
C GLY A 196 -9.99 4.46 17.35
N LYS A 197 -10.27 5.59 18.04
CA LYS A 197 -10.75 5.54 19.43
C LYS A 197 -12.11 4.86 19.47
N LYS A 198 -12.40 4.06 20.52
CA LYS A 198 -13.71 3.38 20.67
C LYS A 198 -14.93 4.30 20.49
N SER A 199 -14.82 5.57 20.90
CA SER A 199 -15.89 6.58 20.76
C SER A 199 -16.08 7.07 19.30
N GLN A 200 -15.08 6.92 18.45
CA GLN A 200 -15.09 7.38 17.05
C GLN A 200 -15.54 6.28 16.08
N LEU A 201 -15.42 5.00 16.44
CA LEU A 201 -15.74 3.87 15.57
C LEU A 201 -17.14 3.97 14.95
N LYS A 202 -18.15 4.28 15.75
CA LYS A 202 -19.54 4.44 15.27
C LYS A 202 -19.67 5.53 14.20
N HIS A 203 -18.98 6.65 14.38
CA HIS A 203 -18.99 7.76 13.42
C HIS A 203 -18.22 7.40 12.16
N LEU A 204 -17.13 6.65 12.30
CA LEU A 204 -16.27 6.26 11.20
C LEU A 204 -16.96 5.22 10.29
N THR A 205 -17.64 4.23 10.87
CA THR A 205 -18.52 3.31 10.12
C THR A 205 -19.64 4.07 9.42
N LEU A 206 -20.35 4.96 10.15
CA LEU A 206 -21.43 5.76 9.56
C LEU A 206 -20.94 6.60 8.38
N LEU A 207 -19.79 7.25 8.50
CA LEU A 207 -19.20 8.02 7.42
C LEU A 207 -18.83 7.13 6.23
N PHE A 208 -18.14 6.02 6.48
CA PHE A 208 -17.65 5.13 5.43
C PHE A 208 -18.80 4.55 4.59
N GLU A 209 -19.91 4.15 5.22
CA GLU A 209 -21.09 3.62 4.52
C GLU A 209 -21.87 4.69 3.74
N ASN A 210 -21.85 5.95 4.20
CA ASN A 210 -22.65 7.02 3.61
C ASN A 210 -21.91 7.90 2.60
N ILE A 211 -20.57 7.91 2.60
CA ILE A 211 -19.76 8.66 1.62
C ILE A 211 -20.14 8.26 0.17
N PRO A 212 -20.20 6.96 -0.20
CA PRO A 212 -20.57 6.57 -1.56
C PRO A 212 -21.96 7.05 -1.98
N ARG A 213 -22.91 7.12 -1.02
CA ARG A 213 -24.29 7.55 -1.27
C ARG A 213 -24.45 9.05 -1.49
N GLN A 214 -23.46 9.84 -1.09
CA GLN A 214 -23.44 11.30 -1.22
C GLN A 214 -22.50 11.78 -2.34
N LEU A 215 -21.98 10.85 -3.16
CA LEU A 215 -21.14 11.19 -4.30
C LEU A 215 -21.91 12.08 -5.29
N GLY A 216 -21.28 13.19 -5.71
CA GLY A 216 -21.88 14.19 -6.61
C GLY A 216 -22.63 15.32 -5.91
N GLU A 217 -22.84 15.24 -4.60
CA GLU A 217 -23.44 16.32 -3.80
C GLU A 217 -22.41 17.01 -2.88
N ARG A 218 -22.74 18.22 -2.40
CA ARG A 218 -21.89 18.91 -1.41
C ARG A 218 -21.99 18.17 -0.08
N PHE A 219 -20.88 17.55 0.34
CA PHE A 219 -20.77 16.88 1.63
C PHE A 219 -21.07 17.84 2.80
N LYS A 220 -21.99 17.45 3.69
CA LYS A 220 -22.36 18.19 4.90
C LYS A 220 -22.38 17.25 6.09
N TYR A 221 -21.52 17.50 7.08
CA TYR A 221 -21.41 16.68 8.29
C TYR A 221 -22.75 16.45 9.02
N SER A 222 -23.64 17.44 9.01
CA SER A 222 -24.97 17.34 9.65
C SER A 222 -25.94 16.39 8.96
N LYS A 223 -25.65 15.96 7.71
CA LYS A 223 -26.51 15.08 6.91
C LYS A 223 -25.98 13.65 6.79
N VAL A 224 -24.90 13.34 7.49
CA VAL A 224 -24.32 12.00 7.48
C VAL A 224 -25.27 11.06 8.23
N GLY A 225 -25.80 10.04 7.53
CA GLY A 225 -26.82 9.13 8.06
C GLY A 225 -28.28 9.57 7.84
N GLU A 226 -28.51 10.79 7.35
CA GLU A 226 -29.81 11.25 6.83
C GLU A 226 -29.92 10.93 5.33
N VAL A 227 -29.69 9.68 4.94
CA VAL A 227 -29.92 9.26 3.55
C VAL A 227 -31.32 8.66 3.48
N ARG A 228 -32.16 9.30 2.65
CA ARG A 228 -33.54 8.88 2.32
C ARG A 228 -33.57 7.53 1.63
#